data_AF-A0A0S8EQJ5-F1
#
_entry.id   AF-A0A0S8EQJ5-F1
#
_cell.length_a   1.000
_cell.length_b   1.000
_cell.length_c   1.000
_cell.angle_alpha   90.00
_cell.angle_beta   90.00
_cell.angle_gamma   90.00
#
_symmetry.space_group_name_H-M   'P 1'
#
loop_
_entity.id
_entity.type
_entity.pdbx_description
1 polymer ?
#
loop_
_entity_poly.entity_id
_entity_poly.type
_entity_poly.pdbx_seq_one_letter_code
_entity_poly.pdbx_strand_id
1 'polypeptide(L)'
;MIKGAWIVTALIGCDQGATAEPPPKEPPAPAADDGRVEKRGSSESRNTAVEEEGLLIGEYRLAPDPVIDGDTIRVEGIDKSIRLLSLDTEERFHGKAERAAATKDFEGYLKMKRGDAKRPRKTGTPMGEQASEFAKAFFEGAESVRLERDDPKEIRGHFGRPLAYALVEKNGRWTSYNVECVRAGMSPYFTKYGYSHRFHNQLSHAEAEAKQAKRGIWNPNAQSYGDYDERKAWWDARADFIRAFEHQATRESNFILLSHWDAPNRLEASLGKEVVVLSTVDRVKHFKGLVRVTLDMQPKRPLPLIFFDREVFNESGVADYQGEPVVVRGRVERYTKGSYSTLQLVVDDVAQVTTPKLPGEI
;
A
#
# COMPACT_ATOMS: atom_id res chain seq x y z
N MET A 1 8.26 59.45 -43.55
CA MET A 1 6.87 59.23 -44.01
C MET A 1 6.18 58.40 -42.92
N ILE A 2 5.57 58.99 -41.88
CA ILE A 2 4.11 59.30 -41.70
C ILE A 2 3.20 58.22 -42.34
N LYS A 3 2.19 57.58 -41.72
CA LYS A 3 1.16 57.87 -40.69
C LYS A 3 0.73 56.52 -40.05
N GLY A 4 0.35 56.38 -38.78
CA GLY A 4 -0.85 56.87 -38.08
C GLY A 4 -1.62 55.61 -37.58
N ALA A 5 -1.97 55.30 -36.32
CA ALA A 5 -2.40 55.98 -35.10
C ALA A 5 -3.92 55.80 -34.84
N TRP A 6 -4.23 55.47 -33.56
CA TRP A 6 -5.51 55.57 -32.82
C TRP A 6 -6.57 54.46 -32.98
N ILE A 7 -7.41 54.07 -32.00
CA ILE A 7 -7.45 54.02 -30.51
C ILE A 7 -8.91 53.61 -30.11
N VAL A 8 -9.07 53.04 -28.90
CA VAL A 8 -10.28 52.96 -28.02
C VAL A 8 -11.33 51.85 -28.27
N THR A 9 -11.54 50.88 -27.34
CA THR A 9 -12.43 50.82 -26.12
C THR A 9 -13.94 50.91 -26.47
N ALA A 10 -14.94 50.27 -25.85
CA ALA A 10 -15.18 49.62 -24.55
C ALA A 10 -16.50 48.78 -24.64
N LEU A 11 -16.65 47.66 -23.93
CA LEU A 11 -17.47 47.42 -22.71
C LEU A 11 -19.03 47.32 -22.85
N ILE A 12 -19.57 46.45 -21.97
CA ILE A 12 -20.97 46.32 -21.44
C ILE A 12 -21.96 45.59 -22.38
N GLY A 13 -22.77 44.62 -21.95
CA GLY A 13 -23.01 44.01 -20.63
C GLY A 13 -24.15 42.97 -20.67
N CYS A 14 -24.36 42.36 -19.50
CA CYS A 14 -25.56 41.74 -18.88
C CYS A 14 -26.84 41.60 -19.73
N ASP A 15 -27.69 40.57 -19.61
CA ASP A 15 -28.28 40.09 -18.35
C ASP A 15 -29.15 38.83 -18.54
N GLN A 16 -29.46 38.25 -17.38
CA GLN A 16 -30.27 37.09 -16.97
C GLN A 16 -31.56 36.73 -17.74
N GLY A 17 -31.98 35.47 -17.54
CA GLY A 17 -33.41 35.12 -17.62
C GLY A 17 -33.69 33.62 -17.65
N ALA A 18 -33.69 33.00 -16.49
CA ALA A 18 -34.24 31.66 -16.29
C ALA A 18 -35.79 31.66 -16.34
N THR A 19 -36.35 30.47 -16.62
CA THR A 19 -37.55 29.84 -16.01
C THR A 19 -38.60 29.32 -16.99
N ALA A 20 -39.09 28.11 -16.64
CA ALA A 20 -40.42 27.54 -16.85
C ALA A 20 -40.50 26.28 -17.76
N GLU A 21 -40.45 25.09 -17.13
CA GLU A 21 -41.27 23.93 -17.54
C GLU A 21 -42.72 24.13 -17.06
N PRO A 22 -43.74 23.59 -17.75
CA PRO A 22 -44.39 22.31 -17.33
C PRO A 22 -45.08 21.55 -18.50
N PRO A 23 -45.98 20.54 -18.31
CA PRO A 23 -45.95 19.28 -17.56
C PRO A 23 -46.26 18.05 -18.51
N PRO A 24 -46.46 16.80 -18.02
CA PRO A 24 -46.22 15.55 -18.77
C PRO A 24 -47.45 14.99 -19.51
N LYS A 25 -47.22 14.06 -20.46
CA LYS A 25 -48.27 13.16 -20.99
C LYS A 25 -47.76 11.71 -21.12
N GLU A 26 -48.51 10.82 -20.48
CA GLU A 26 -48.45 9.36 -20.47
C GLU A 26 -48.91 8.71 -21.81
N PRO A 27 -48.71 7.38 -22.00
CA PRO A 27 -48.24 6.80 -23.25
C PRO A 27 -49.35 6.15 -24.10
N PRO A 28 -49.08 5.79 -25.37
CA PRO A 28 -49.88 4.81 -26.08
C PRO A 28 -49.28 3.39 -26.01
N ALA A 29 -50.20 2.43 -25.89
CA ALA A 29 -50.03 0.98 -25.80
C ALA A 29 -49.82 0.31 -27.20
N PRO A 30 -49.55 -1.01 -27.27
CA PRO A 30 -48.72 -1.64 -28.30
C PRO A 30 -49.50 -2.26 -29.48
N ALA A 31 -48.79 -2.52 -30.59
CA ALA A 31 -48.62 -3.84 -31.23
C ALA A 31 -48.26 -3.71 -32.72
N ALA A 32 -47.21 -4.42 -33.15
CA ALA A 32 -47.24 -5.34 -34.29
C ALA A 32 -45.88 -6.07 -34.39
N ASP A 33 -46.00 -7.39 -34.47
CA ASP A 33 -44.95 -8.40 -34.61
C ASP A 33 -44.60 -8.59 -36.10
N ASP A 34 -43.32 -8.50 -36.45
CA ASP A 34 -42.76 -9.04 -37.69
C ASP A 34 -41.40 -9.72 -37.45
N GLY A 35 -41.46 -10.91 -36.83
CA GLY A 35 -40.68 -12.08 -37.24
C GLY A 35 -39.20 -11.87 -37.64
N ARG A 36 -38.29 -12.08 -36.69
CA ARG A 36 -36.91 -12.47 -37.01
C ARG A 36 -36.39 -13.56 -36.07
N VAL A 37 -36.42 -14.78 -36.61
CA VAL A 37 -35.59 -15.97 -36.38
C VAL A 37 -34.70 -15.97 -35.12
N GLU A 38 -35.03 -16.88 -34.22
CA GLU A 38 -34.23 -17.30 -33.08
C GLU A 38 -32.78 -17.66 -33.48
N LYS A 39 -31.81 -17.02 -32.82
CA LYS A 39 -30.56 -17.67 -32.45
C LYS A 39 -30.53 -17.78 -30.92
N ARG A 40 -31.10 -18.87 -30.41
CA ARG A 40 -30.68 -19.43 -29.11
C ARG A 40 -29.23 -19.89 -29.29
N GLY A 41 -28.32 -19.14 -28.69
CA GLY A 41 -26.89 -19.42 -28.74
C GLY A 41 -26.18 -18.76 -27.56
N SER A 42 -26.01 -19.57 -26.50
CA SER A 42 -25.01 -19.41 -25.42
C SER A 42 -24.97 -18.06 -24.69
N SER A 43 -25.94 -17.80 -23.81
CA SER A 43 -25.73 -16.91 -22.65
C SER A 43 -25.28 -17.66 -21.39
N GLU A 44 -25.08 -18.98 -21.48
CA GLU A 44 -24.47 -19.82 -20.45
C GLU A 44 -23.03 -20.15 -20.86
N SER A 45 -22.09 -19.26 -20.54
CA SER A 45 -20.64 -19.60 -20.41
C SER A 45 -19.75 -18.44 -19.95
N ARG A 46 -20.27 -17.22 -19.74
CA ARG A 46 -19.45 -16.09 -19.24
C ARG A 46 -19.46 -15.90 -17.73
N ASN A 47 -19.70 -16.96 -16.96
CA ASN A 47 -19.74 -16.90 -15.51
C ASN A 47 -18.92 -18.00 -14.80
N THR A 48 -17.80 -18.41 -15.41
CA THR A 48 -16.80 -19.28 -14.79
C THR A 48 -15.40 -18.88 -15.25
N ALA A 49 -14.93 -17.72 -14.79
CA ALA A 49 -13.52 -17.37 -14.67
C ALA A 49 -13.38 -16.04 -13.89
N VAL A 50 -13.67 -16.08 -12.59
CA VAL A 50 -12.81 -15.28 -11.70
C VAL A 50 -11.57 -16.15 -11.55
N GLU A 51 -10.57 -15.92 -12.40
CA GLU A 51 -9.26 -16.55 -12.25
C GLU A 51 -8.79 -16.30 -10.82
N GLU A 52 -8.51 -17.37 -10.08
CA GLU A 52 -7.86 -17.26 -8.78
C GLU A 52 -6.50 -16.57 -9.00
N GLU A 53 -6.39 -15.29 -8.63
CA GLU A 53 -5.17 -14.53 -8.87
C GLU A 53 -3.99 -15.20 -8.13
N GLY A 54 -3.10 -15.82 -8.90
CA GLY A 54 -1.95 -16.56 -8.39
C GLY A 54 -0.72 -15.68 -8.10
N LEU A 55 0.40 -16.35 -7.84
CA LEU A 55 1.68 -15.69 -7.58
C LEU A 55 2.23 -14.94 -8.79
N LEU A 56 1.98 -15.41 -10.01
CA LEU A 56 2.42 -14.71 -11.22
C LEU A 56 1.44 -13.56 -11.53
N ILE A 57 1.96 -12.34 -11.59
CA ILE A 57 1.22 -11.19 -12.11
C ILE A 57 1.27 -11.23 -13.65
N GLY A 58 2.47 -11.47 -14.18
CA GLY A 58 2.70 -11.61 -15.62
C GLY A 58 4.16 -11.33 -15.98
N GLU A 59 4.46 -11.47 -17.27
CA GLU A 59 5.72 -11.04 -17.86
C GLU A 59 5.46 -9.82 -18.74
N TYR A 60 6.25 -8.76 -18.52
CA TYR A 60 6.03 -7.47 -19.14
C TYR A 60 7.32 -6.94 -19.73
N ARG A 61 7.23 -6.13 -20.78
CA ARG A 61 8.35 -5.30 -21.22
C ARG A 61 8.54 -4.15 -20.24
N LEU A 62 9.79 -3.78 -20.00
CA LEU A 62 10.10 -2.57 -19.27
C LEU A 62 9.63 -1.34 -20.06
N ALA A 63 9.05 -0.36 -19.39
CA ALA A 63 8.69 0.90 -20.03
C ALA A 63 9.94 1.72 -20.41
N PRO A 64 9.85 2.72 -21.30
CA PRO A 64 10.91 3.72 -21.46
C PRO A 64 11.22 4.40 -20.13
N ASP A 65 12.51 4.50 -19.77
CA ASP A 65 12.98 4.94 -18.45
C ASP A 65 12.22 4.23 -17.31
N PRO A 66 12.40 2.90 -17.17
CA PRO A 66 11.54 2.07 -16.33
C PRO A 66 11.80 2.29 -14.85
N VAL A 67 13.02 2.68 -14.48
CA VAL A 67 13.41 2.90 -13.08
C VAL A 67 12.97 4.28 -12.63
N ILE A 68 12.06 4.33 -11.66
CA ILE A 68 11.68 5.58 -10.98
C ILE A 68 12.73 5.90 -9.92
N ASP A 69 13.03 4.92 -9.07
CA ASP A 69 14.03 4.93 -8.01
C ASP A 69 14.41 3.47 -7.66
N GLY A 70 15.19 3.26 -6.59
CA GLY A 70 15.74 1.96 -6.23
C GLY A 70 14.72 0.88 -5.85
N ASP A 71 13.46 1.24 -5.57
CA ASP A 71 12.42 0.29 -5.15
C ASP A 71 11.10 0.43 -5.93
N THR A 72 11.11 1.20 -7.03
CA THR A 72 9.92 1.46 -7.85
C THR A 72 10.26 1.45 -9.34
N ILE A 73 9.51 0.66 -10.12
CA ILE A 73 9.67 0.54 -11.57
C ILE A 73 8.36 0.78 -12.34
N ARG A 74 8.44 0.90 -13.66
CA ARG A 74 7.33 0.94 -14.62
C ARG A 74 7.52 -0.13 -15.71
N VAL A 75 6.42 -0.70 -16.14
CA VAL A 75 6.35 -1.68 -17.23
C VAL A 75 5.27 -1.28 -18.23
N GLU A 76 5.37 -1.77 -19.45
CA GLU A 76 4.31 -1.59 -20.45
C GLU A 76 3.04 -2.34 -20.04
N GLY A 77 1.86 -1.78 -20.33
CA GLY A 77 0.57 -2.42 -20.04
C GLY A 77 0.06 -2.27 -18.61
N ILE A 78 0.83 -1.64 -17.70
CA ILE A 78 0.36 -1.26 -16.36
C ILE A 78 0.54 0.24 -16.18
N ASP A 79 -0.58 0.98 -16.12
CA ASP A 79 -0.57 2.46 -16.06
C ASP A 79 0.12 3.03 -14.80
N LYS A 80 0.17 2.25 -13.72
CA LYS A 80 0.76 2.66 -12.44
C LYS A 80 2.18 2.12 -12.29
N SER A 81 3.01 2.86 -11.55
CA SER A 81 4.28 2.30 -11.09
C SER A 81 4.08 1.13 -10.13
N ILE A 82 5.01 0.18 -10.21
CA ILE A 82 5.05 -1.03 -9.39
C ILE A 82 6.00 -0.75 -8.23
N ARG A 83 5.50 -0.93 -7.01
CA ARG A 83 6.34 -0.88 -5.81
C ARG A 83 6.93 -2.27 -5.59
N LEU A 84 8.25 -2.32 -5.46
CA LEU A 84 8.96 -3.56 -5.26
C LEU A 84 8.89 -3.99 -3.79
N LEU A 85 8.55 -5.25 -3.59
CA LEU A 85 8.35 -5.84 -2.26
C LEU A 85 9.65 -6.01 -1.49
N SER A 86 9.56 -5.92 -0.17
CA SER A 86 10.69 -6.15 0.75
C SER A 86 11.91 -5.22 0.57
N LEU A 87 11.74 -4.11 -0.16
CA LEU A 87 12.74 -3.06 -0.33
C LEU A 87 12.27 -1.75 0.31
N ASP A 88 13.24 -1.07 0.92
CA ASP A 88 13.17 0.32 1.35
C ASP A 88 14.50 1.01 1.03
N THR A 89 14.70 1.39 -0.23
CA THR A 89 15.90 2.14 -0.62
C THR A 89 15.83 3.55 -0.04
N GLU A 90 16.98 4.15 0.27
CA GLU A 90 16.99 5.52 0.77
C GLU A 90 16.41 6.50 -0.27
N GLU A 91 15.86 7.62 0.21
CA GLU A 91 15.24 8.59 -0.69
C GLU A 91 16.33 9.32 -1.49
N ARG A 92 16.00 9.71 -2.72
CA ARG A 92 16.84 10.66 -3.47
C ARG A 92 16.65 12.07 -2.94
N PHE A 93 17.62 12.94 -3.19
CA PHE A 93 17.47 14.36 -2.89
C PHE A 93 16.32 15.01 -3.67
N HIS A 94 15.47 15.76 -2.96
CA HIS A 94 14.36 16.54 -3.49
C HIS A 94 14.81 17.96 -3.92
N GLY A 95 15.91 18.03 -4.65
CA GLY A 95 16.40 19.26 -5.28
C GLY A 95 17.78 19.74 -4.80
N LYS A 96 18.23 20.85 -5.40
CA LYS A 96 19.61 21.36 -5.25
C LYS A 96 19.93 21.83 -3.83
N ALA A 97 18.96 22.44 -3.14
CA ALA A 97 19.17 22.98 -1.79
C ALA A 97 19.44 21.87 -0.76
N GLU A 98 18.67 20.77 -0.83
CA GLU A 98 18.85 19.61 0.05
C GLU A 98 20.22 18.96 -0.20
N ARG A 99 20.57 18.74 -1.48
CA ARG A 99 21.88 18.20 -1.85
C ARG A 99 23.02 19.09 -1.35
N ALA A 100 22.92 20.41 -1.52
CA ALA A 100 23.95 21.34 -1.06
C ALA A 100 24.12 21.33 0.47
N ALA A 101 23.03 21.22 1.22
CA ALA A 101 23.08 21.08 2.68
C ALA A 101 23.80 19.79 3.10
N ALA A 102 23.44 18.66 2.49
CA ALA A 102 24.05 17.37 2.73
C ALA A 102 25.54 17.33 2.36
N THR A 103 25.95 17.98 1.27
CA THR A 103 27.36 18.08 0.86
C THR A 103 28.20 18.90 1.83
N LYS A 104 27.62 19.95 2.43
CA LYS A 104 28.34 20.84 3.35
C LYS A 104 28.65 20.16 4.68
N ASP A 105 27.66 19.49 5.26
CA ASP A 105 27.75 18.80 6.55
C ASP A 105 26.66 17.73 6.60
N PHE A 106 27.04 16.49 6.29
CA PHE A 106 26.09 15.39 6.18
C PHE A 106 25.52 14.97 7.54
N GLU A 107 26.33 14.93 8.58
CA GLU A 107 25.89 14.57 9.94
C GLU A 107 24.96 15.62 10.51
N GLY A 108 25.32 16.91 10.39
CA GLY A 108 24.45 18.02 10.78
C GLY A 108 23.15 18.06 10.00
N TYR A 109 23.19 17.75 8.70
CA TYR A 109 22.01 17.59 7.86
C TYR A 109 21.08 16.47 8.35
N LEU A 110 21.60 15.28 8.64
CA LEU A 110 20.79 14.17 9.17
C LEU A 110 20.18 14.51 10.54
N LYS A 111 20.95 15.13 11.43
CA LYS A 111 20.45 15.58 12.74
C LYS A 111 19.31 16.58 12.60
N MET A 112 19.46 17.57 11.71
CA MET A 112 18.40 18.53 11.38
C MET A 112 17.16 17.83 10.82
N LYS A 113 17.34 16.85 9.93
CA LYS A 113 16.23 16.09 9.32
C LYS A 113 15.52 15.19 10.32
N ARG A 114 16.22 14.61 11.28
CA ARG A 114 15.64 13.83 12.39
C ARG A 114 14.78 14.73 13.28
N GLY A 115 15.33 15.87 13.73
CA GLY A 115 14.68 16.75 14.70
C GLY A 115 14.25 16.00 15.97
N ASP A 116 13.09 16.35 16.52
CA ASP A 116 12.53 15.72 17.73
C ASP A 116 11.63 14.50 17.41
N ALA A 117 11.81 13.90 16.23
CA ALA A 117 10.99 12.76 15.83
C ALA A 117 11.30 11.53 16.69
N LYS A 118 10.24 10.99 17.32
CA LYS A 118 10.30 9.73 18.07
C LYS A 118 10.88 8.57 17.25
N ARG A 119 10.67 8.58 15.93
CA ARG A 119 11.11 7.52 15.01
C ARG A 119 12.02 8.05 13.90
N PRO A 120 12.87 7.18 13.31
CA PRO A 120 13.70 7.52 12.16
C PRO A 120 12.92 8.16 11.02
N ARG A 121 13.38 9.31 10.52
CA ARG A 121 12.80 9.99 9.36
C ARG A 121 13.51 9.57 8.09
N LYS A 122 12.75 9.49 7.00
CA LYS A 122 13.32 9.34 5.66
C LYS A 122 13.72 10.71 5.12
N THR A 123 14.84 10.77 4.42
CA THR A 123 15.39 12.00 3.84
C THR A 123 16.25 11.70 2.62
N GLY A 124 16.48 12.67 1.75
CA GLY A 124 17.38 12.46 0.61
C GLY A 124 18.80 12.17 1.06
N THR A 125 19.45 11.16 0.46
CA THR A 125 20.86 10.82 0.70
C THR A 125 21.60 10.45 -0.60
N PRO A 126 22.94 10.47 -0.60
CA PRO A 126 23.72 9.93 -1.71
C PRO A 126 23.47 8.43 -1.96
N MET A 127 23.21 7.64 -0.91
CA MET A 127 22.85 6.23 -1.07
C MET A 127 21.52 6.03 -1.82
N GLY A 128 20.55 6.94 -1.69
CA GLY A 128 19.32 6.88 -2.49
C GLY A 128 19.56 7.11 -3.98
N GLU A 129 20.53 7.96 -4.33
CA GLU A 129 20.98 8.13 -5.72
C GLU A 129 21.70 6.88 -6.22
N GLN A 130 22.61 6.32 -5.42
CA GLN A 130 23.33 5.08 -5.77
C GLN A 130 22.37 3.89 -5.96
N ALA A 131 21.34 3.75 -5.12
CA ALA A 131 20.33 2.72 -5.27
C ALA A 131 19.57 2.84 -6.60
N SER A 132 19.30 4.09 -7.03
CA SER A 132 18.65 4.35 -8.32
C SER A 132 19.55 4.03 -9.50
N GLU A 133 20.85 4.33 -9.41
CA GLU A 133 21.81 3.95 -10.45
C GLU A 133 22.04 2.44 -10.49
N PHE A 134 22.09 1.76 -9.34
CA PHE A 134 22.14 0.30 -9.26
C PHE A 134 20.92 -0.33 -9.94
N ALA A 135 19.72 0.20 -9.71
CA ALA A 135 18.51 -0.26 -10.37
C ALA A 135 18.62 -0.13 -11.90
N LYS A 136 19.05 1.04 -12.40
CA LYS A 136 19.25 1.26 -13.85
C LYS A 136 20.22 0.26 -14.44
N ALA A 137 21.39 0.09 -13.82
CA ALA A 137 22.40 -0.86 -14.27
C ALA A 137 21.92 -2.31 -14.20
N PHE A 138 21.10 -2.65 -13.19
CA PHE A 138 20.53 -3.99 -13.10
C PHE A 138 19.53 -4.27 -14.23
N PHE A 139 18.68 -3.32 -14.57
CA PHE A 139 17.67 -3.51 -15.63
C PHE A 139 18.19 -3.20 -17.04
N GLU A 140 19.42 -2.71 -17.17
CA GLU A 140 20.05 -2.46 -18.46
C GLU A 140 20.10 -3.74 -19.30
N GLY A 141 19.64 -3.64 -20.56
CA GLY A 141 19.60 -4.76 -21.50
C GLY A 141 18.53 -5.82 -21.22
N ALA A 142 17.74 -5.71 -20.15
CA ALA A 142 16.64 -6.63 -19.90
C ALA A 142 15.46 -6.33 -20.85
N GLU A 143 15.10 -7.29 -21.69
CA GLU A 143 13.96 -7.15 -22.62
C GLU A 143 12.60 -7.27 -21.91
N SER A 144 12.55 -8.11 -20.87
CA SER A 144 11.34 -8.39 -20.10
C SER A 144 11.63 -8.52 -18.61
N VAL A 145 10.59 -8.30 -17.81
CA VAL A 145 10.56 -8.52 -16.37
C VAL A 145 9.35 -9.37 -16.02
N ARG A 146 9.59 -10.44 -15.25
CA ARG A 146 8.55 -11.22 -14.62
C ARG A 146 8.19 -10.58 -13.28
N LEU A 147 6.91 -10.29 -13.09
CA LEU A 147 6.38 -9.72 -11.87
C LEU A 147 5.62 -10.78 -11.09
N GLU A 148 5.95 -10.92 -9.81
CA GLU A 148 5.34 -11.93 -8.95
C GLU A 148 4.91 -11.35 -7.61
N ARG A 149 3.76 -11.78 -7.09
CA ARG A 149 3.26 -11.45 -5.74
C ARG A 149 4.04 -12.23 -4.68
N ASP A 150 4.01 -11.76 -3.44
CA ASP A 150 4.47 -12.55 -2.29
C ASP A 150 3.36 -13.50 -1.81
N ASP A 151 2.14 -12.97 -1.63
CA ASP A 151 0.92 -13.70 -1.30
C ASP A 151 -0.10 -13.57 -2.45
N PRO A 152 -0.73 -14.67 -2.93
CA PRO A 152 -1.75 -14.60 -3.97
C PRO A 152 -2.98 -13.75 -3.58
N LYS A 153 -3.24 -13.58 -2.28
CA LYS A 153 -4.37 -12.82 -1.76
C LYS A 153 -4.08 -11.34 -1.56
N GLU A 154 -2.82 -10.91 -1.61
CA GLU A 154 -2.41 -9.51 -1.48
C GLU A 154 -2.09 -8.88 -2.84
N ILE A 155 -3.06 -8.14 -3.38
CA ILE A 155 -3.00 -7.66 -4.77
C ILE A 155 -2.40 -6.24 -4.89
N ARG A 156 -2.65 -5.35 -3.92
CA ARG A 156 -2.26 -3.92 -4.00
C ARG A 156 -1.85 -3.36 -2.65
N GLY A 157 -0.89 -2.45 -2.67
CA GLY A 157 -0.54 -1.65 -1.49
C GLY A 157 -1.53 -0.50 -1.26
N HIS A 158 -1.39 0.19 -0.11
CA HIS A 158 -2.29 1.27 0.33
C HIS A 158 -2.54 2.39 -0.70
N PHE A 159 -1.55 2.72 -1.52
CA PHE A 159 -1.66 3.75 -2.57
C PHE A 159 -2.25 3.21 -3.90
N GLY A 160 -2.76 1.99 -3.90
CA GLY A 160 -3.31 1.32 -5.08
C GLY A 160 -2.28 0.95 -6.14
N ARG A 161 -0.98 0.99 -5.80
CA ARG A 161 0.14 0.48 -6.62
C ARG A 161 0.18 -1.06 -6.52
N PRO A 162 0.44 -1.77 -7.62
CA PRO A 162 0.81 -3.18 -7.55
C PRO A 162 2.05 -3.38 -6.69
N LEU A 163 2.08 -4.47 -5.94
CA LEU A 163 3.22 -4.92 -5.15
C LEU A 163 3.81 -6.15 -5.81
N ALA A 164 5.11 -6.15 -6.10
CA ALA A 164 5.73 -7.28 -6.79
C ALA A 164 7.21 -7.49 -6.44
N TYR A 165 7.68 -8.72 -6.60
CA TYR A 165 9.08 -9.01 -6.91
C TYR A 165 9.29 -8.87 -8.41
N ALA A 166 10.45 -8.32 -8.79
CA ALA A 166 10.87 -8.23 -10.18
C ALA A 166 11.99 -9.23 -10.46
N LEU A 167 11.75 -10.14 -11.39
CA LEU A 167 12.75 -11.10 -11.85
C LEU A 167 13.05 -10.83 -13.32
N VAL A 168 14.34 -10.87 -13.68
CA VAL A 168 14.79 -10.74 -15.07
C VAL A 168 15.67 -11.93 -15.42
N GLU A 169 15.61 -12.37 -16.66
CA GLU A 169 16.49 -13.43 -17.14
C GLU A 169 17.89 -12.87 -17.38
N LYS A 170 18.89 -13.43 -16.70
CA LYS A 170 20.31 -13.10 -16.87
C LYS A 170 21.10 -14.39 -16.98
N ASN A 171 21.88 -14.53 -18.05
CA ASN A 171 22.71 -15.71 -18.31
C ASN A 171 21.90 -17.03 -18.24
N GLY A 172 20.68 -17.04 -18.82
CA GLY A 172 19.80 -18.21 -18.83
C GLY A 172 19.14 -18.54 -17.48
N ARG A 173 19.14 -17.61 -16.52
CA ARG A 173 18.52 -17.79 -15.20
C ARG A 173 17.73 -16.57 -14.75
N TRP A 174 16.53 -16.81 -14.21
CA TRP A 174 15.75 -15.79 -13.52
C TRP A 174 16.47 -15.30 -12.26
N THR A 175 16.78 -14.01 -12.24
CA THR A 175 17.48 -13.33 -11.15
C THR A 175 16.54 -12.29 -10.54
N SER A 176 16.30 -12.40 -9.23
CA SER A 176 15.46 -11.45 -8.50
C SER A 176 16.20 -10.14 -8.24
N TYR A 177 15.70 -9.04 -8.80
CA TYR A 177 16.23 -7.71 -8.50
C TYR A 177 16.17 -7.41 -7.00
N ASN A 178 15.08 -7.78 -6.32
CA ASN A 178 14.89 -7.49 -4.91
C ASN A 178 15.99 -8.13 -4.05
N VAL A 179 16.31 -9.40 -4.31
CA VAL A 179 17.40 -10.10 -3.60
C VAL A 179 18.76 -9.47 -3.93
N GLU A 180 19.03 -9.15 -5.20
CA GLU A 180 20.32 -8.53 -5.58
C GLU A 180 20.47 -7.10 -5.03
N CYS A 181 19.38 -6.33 -4.95
CA CYS A 181 19.36 -4.98 -4.36
C CYS A 181 19.73 -5.03 -2.87
N VAL A 182 19.18 -5.99 -2.12
CA VAL A 182 19.57 -6.23 -0.72
C VAL A 182 21.02 -6.73 -0.63
N ARG A 183 21.42 -7.68 -1.48
CA ARG A 183 22.79 -8.26 -1.48
C ARG A 183 23.86 -7.22 -1.78
N ALA A 184 23.56 -6.24 -2.63
CA ALA A 184 24.42 -5.12 -2.95
C ALA A 184 24.46 -4.05 -1.85
N GLY A 185 23.62 -4.16 -0.82
CA GLY A 185 23.51 -3.17 0.25
C GLY A 185 22.85 -1.87 -0.21
N MET A 186 22.03 -1.89 -1.26
CA MET A 186 21.27 -0.72 -1.71
C MET A 186 19.97 -0.53 -0.89
N SER A 187 19.51 -1.60 -0.23
CA SER A 187 18.35 -1.60 0.65
C SER A 187 18.57 -2.59 1.79
N PRO A 188 18.04 -2.35 3.00
CA PRO A 188 17.88 -3.42 3.98
C PRO A 188 16.80 -4.40 3.51
N TYR A 189 16.75 -5.58 4.13
CA TYR A 189 15.56 -6.40 4.03
C TYR A 189 14.43 -5.72 4.82
N PHE A 190 13.46 -5.15 4.10
CA PHE A 190 12.40 -4.33 4.68
C PHE A 190 11.19 -5.18 5.10
N THR A 191 11.06 -5.40 6.40
CA THR A 191 10.11 -6.34 7.04
C THR A 191 8.90 -5.65 7.68
N LYS A 192 8.76 -4.33 7.55
CA LYS A 192 7.72 -3.52 8.22
C LYS A 192 6.28 -4.05 8.04
N TYR A 193 6.00 -4.68 6.90
CA TYR A 193 4.67 -5.20 6.52
C TYR A 193 4.56 -6.72 6.64
N GLY A 194 5.51 -7.38 7.30
CA GLY A 194 5.59 -8.84 7.38
C GLY A 194 6.89 -9.37 6.77
N TYR A 195 7.21 -10.62 7.12
CA TYR A 195 8.24 -11.36 6.42
C TYR A 195 7.71 -11.83 5.07
N SER A 196 8.61 -11.94 4.10
CA SER A 196 8.27 -12.48 2.79
C SER A 196 7.94 -13.96 2.93
N HIS A 197 6.78 -14.39 2.45
CA HIS A 197 6.41 -15.81 2.48
C HIS A 197 7.30 -16.67 1.58
N ARG A 198 7.89 -16.05 0.55
CA ARG A 198 8.59 -16.77 -0.53
C ARG A 198 10.10 -16.58 -0.53
N PHE A 199 10.57 -15.38 -0.21
CA PHE A 199 11.96 -14.95 -0.36
C PHE A 199 12.64 -14.63 0.98
N HIS A 200 12.01 -14.87 2.13
CA HIS A 200 12.55 -14.54 3.45
C HIS A 200 14.00 -15.02 3.66
N ASN A 201 14.28 -16.29 3.36
CA ASN A 201 15.61 -16.85 3.55
C ASN A 201 16.64 -16.21 2.61
N GLN A 202 16.27 -15.96 1.35
CA GLN A 202 17.17 -15.35 0.37
C GLN A 202 17.48 -13.89 0.71
N LEU A 203 16.47 -13.13 1.12
CA LEU A 203 16.62 -11.72 1.52
C LEU A 203 17.41 -11.59 2.83
N SER A 204 17.14 -12.45 3.82
CA SER A 204 17.88 -12.47 5.08
C SER A 204 19.35 -12.83 4.87
N HIS A 205 19.64 -13.82 4.02
CA HIS A 205 21.00 -14.18 3.67
C HIS A 205 21.70 -13.06 2.89
N ALA A 206 21.02 -12.47 1.90
CA ALA A 206 21.54 -11.34 1.13
C ALA A 206 21.89 -10.14 2.03
N GLU A 207 21.05 -9.82 3.02
CA GLU A 207 21.34 -8.73 3.97
C GLU A 207 22.55 -9.08 4.84
N ALA A 208 22.65 -10.32 5.33
CA ALA A 208 23.78 -10.78 6.12
C ALA A 208 25.10 -10.70 5.33
N GLU A 209 25.10 -11.13 4.07
CA GLU A 209 26.24 -10.98 3.16
C GLU A 209 26.63 -9.50 2.98
N ALA A 210 25.64 -8.63 2.74
CA ALA A 210 25.88 -7.20 2.54
C ALA A 210 26.47 -6.53 3.80
N LYS A 211 25.97 -6.90 4.99
CA LYS A 211 26.51 -6.45 6.28
C LYS A 211 27.93 -6.93 6.49
N GLN A 212 28.20 -8.23 6.30
CA GLN A 212 29.54 -8.81 6.47
C GLN A 212 30.55 -8.17 5.53
N ALA A 213 30.16 -7.94 4.28
CA ALA A 213 31.01 -7.32 3.27
C ALA A 213 31.01 -5.78 3.31
N LYS A 214 30.29 -5.16 4.26
CA LYS A 214 30.16 -3.70 4.41
C LYS A 214 29.78 -2.99 3.11
N ARG A 215 28.80 -3.54 2.38
CA ARG A 215 28.34 -3.02 1.09
C ARG A 215 27.29 -1.93 1.27
N GLY A 216 27.31 -0.91 0.39
CA GLY A 216 26.30 0.14 0.32
C GLY A 216 26.01 0.78 1.68
N ILE A 217 24.75 0.75 2.11
CA ILE A 217 24.28 1.32 3.38
C ILE A 217 24.96 0.71 4.62
N TRP A 218 25.58 -0.47 4.49
CA TRP A 218 26.31 -1.15 5.58
C TRP A 218 27.77 -0.74 5.66
N ASN A 219 28.26 0.07 4.73
CA ASN A 219 29.59 0.65 4.81
C ASN A 219 29.59 1.78 5.87
N PRO A 220 30.47 1.74 6.90
CA PRO A 220 30.52 2.80 7.91
C PRO A 220 30.87 4.19 7.35
N ASN A 221 31.47 4.25 6.15
CA ASN A 221 31.80 5.50 5.47
C ASN A 221 30.72 5.93 4.45
N ALA A 222 29.63 5.16 4.29
CA ALA A 222 28.55 5.54 3.40
C ALA A 222 27.74 6.70 3.98
N GLN A 223 27.44 7.69 3.12
CA GLN A 223 26.47 8.73 3.44
C GLN A 223 25.06 8.16 3.30
N SER A 224 24.63 7.45 4.34
CA SER A 224 23.37 6.73 4.48
C SER A 224 22.58 7.26 5.69
N TYR A 225 21.40 6.71 5.99
CA TYR A 225 20.67 7.06 7.22
C TYR A 225 21.43 6.74 8.50
N GLY A 226 22.21 5.66 8.51
CA GLY A 226 22.98 5.22 9.68
C GLY A 226 22.18 4.67 10.86
N ASP A 227 20.85 4.81 10.90
CA ASP A 227 19.96 4.40 12.00
C ASP A 227 19.23 3.07 11.74
N TYR A 228 19.85 2.16 10.96
CA TYR A 228 19.23 0.91 10.55
C TYR A 228 18.94 -0.06 11.69
N ASP A 229 19.74 -0.07 12.76
CA ASP A 229 19.47 -0.92 13.92
C ASP A 229 18.15 -0.52 14.61
N GLU A 230 17.90 0.79 14.75
CA GLU A 230 16.65 1.33 15.30
C GLU A 230 15.45 1.01 14.38
N ARG A 231 15.61 1.23 13.07
CA ARG A 231 14.57 0.93 12.08
C ARG A 231 14.21 -0.55 12.07
N LYS A 232 15.22 -1.42 12.03
CA LYS A 232 15.03 -2.87 11.96
C LYS A 232 14.41 -3.42 13.23
N ALA A 233 14.81 -2.95 14.41
CA ALA A 233 14.16 -3.37 15.65
C ALA A 233 12.64 -3.12 15.61
N TRP A 234 12.21 -1.97 15.09
CA TRP A 234 10.79 -1.67 14.93
C TRP A 234 10.12 -2.48 13.81
N TRP A 235 10.77 -2.64 12.65
CA TRP A 235 10.21 -3.40 11.53
C TRP A 235 10.07 -4.89 11.85
N ASP A 236 11.08 -5.49 12.48
CA ASP A 236 11.10 -6.90 12.84
C ASP A 236 10.06 -7.19 13.93
N ALA A 237 9.88 -6.29 14.91
CA ALA A 237 8.80 -6.41 15.90
C ALA A 237 7.40 -6.41 15.26
N ARG A 238 7.19 -5.60 14.22
CA ARG A 238 5.94 -5.64 13.42
C ARG A 238 5.82 -6.95 12.65
N ALA A 239 6.90 -7.40 12.01
CA ALA A 239 6.93 -8.63 11.24
C ALA A 239 6.65 -9.87 12.09
N ASP A 240 7.22 -9.94 13.29
CA ASP A 240 7.00 -11.01 14.25
C ASP A 240 5.53 -11.08 14.70
N PHE A 241 4.92 -9.93 14.96
CA PHE A 241 3.51 -9.83 15.32
C PHE A 241 2.59 -10.32 14.18
N ILE A 242 2.88 -9.91 12.95
CA ILE A 242 2.15 -10.34 11.75
C ILE A 242 2.30 -11.85 11.55
N ARG A 243 3.54 -12.37 11.61
CA ARG A 243 3.84 -13.80 11.45
C ARG A 243 3.14 -14.66 12.50
N ALA A 244 3.03 -14.20 13.74
CA ALA A 244 2.32 -14.90 14.79
C ALA A 244 0.82 -15.04 14.46
N PHE A 245 0.20 -13.98 13.91
CA PHE A 245 -1.18 -14.03 13.44
C PHE A 245 -1.35 -14.97 12.23
N GLU A 246 -0.50 -14.83 11.21
CA GLU A 246 -0.54 -15.65 9.99
C GLU A 246 -0.47 -17.14 10.32
N HIS A 247 0.41 -17.52 11.24
CA HIS A 247 0.54 -18.91 11.68
C HIS A 247 -0.76 -19.47 12.29
N GLN A 248 -1.51 -18.68 13.06
CA GLN A 248 -2.84 -19.09 13.55
C GLN A 248 -3.87 -19.11 12.41
N ALA A 249 -3.80 -18.15 11.49
CA ALA A 249 -4.70 -18.06 10.35
C ALA A 249 -4.61 -19.26 9.38
N THR A 250 -3.49 -19.99 9.37
CA THR A 250 -3.38 -21.26 8.63
C THR A 250 -4.21 -22.41 9.24
N ARG A 251 -4.61 -22.30 10.51
CA ARG A 251 -5.29 -23.36 11.28
C ARG A 251 -6.76 -23.05 11.53
N GLU A 252 -7.08 -21.77 11.65
CA GLU A 252 -8.38 -21.31 12.12
C GLU A 252 -9.04 -20.39 11.08
N SER A 253 -10.18 -20.82 10.55
CA SER A 253 -10.85 -20.15 9.43
C SER A 253 -11.54 -18.83 9.81
N ASN A 254 -11.68 -18.53 11.11
CA ASN A 254 -12.18 -17.27 11.64
C ASN A 254 -11.10 -16.18 11.75
N PHE A 255 -9.83 -16.48 11.43
CA PHE A 255 -8.75 -15.50 11.37
C PHE A 255 -8.67 -14.85 9.98
N ILE A 256 -8.84 -13.53 9.89
CA ILE A 256 -8.96 -12.79 8.63
C ILE A 256 -7.91 -11.66 8.57
N LEU A 257 -6.94 -11.76 7.66
CA LEU A 257 -6.12 -10.60 7.27
C LEU A 257 -6.96 -9.65 6.41
N LEU A 258 -7.12 -8.39 6.83
CA LEU A 258 -7.96 -7.44 6.08
C LEU A 258 -7.30 -6.91 4.80
N SER A 259 -6.00 -7.17 4.61
CA SER A 259 -5.30 -6.89 3.34
C SER A 259 -5.73 -7.84 2.22
N HIS A 260 -6.19 -9.05 2.54
CA HIS A 260 -6.58 -10.05 1.56
C HIS A 260 -7.82 -9.63 0.77
N TRP A 261 -7.86 -9.96 -0.53
CA TRP A 261 -8.99 -9.63 -1.39
C TRP A 261 -10.29 -10.33 -1.02
N ASP A 262 -10.20 -11.49 -0.37
CA ASP A 262 -11.35 -12.26 0.08
C ASP A 262 -11.90 -11.76 1.43
N ALA A 263 -11.20 -10.87 2.13
CA ALA A 263 -11.58 -10.41 3.47
C ALA A 263 -13.01 -9.84 3.56
N PRO A 264 -13.50 -9.00 2.61
CA PRO A 264 -14.88 -8.51 2.67
C PRO A 264 -15.91 -9.66 2.60
N ASN A 265 -15.69 -10.64 1.74
CA ASN A 265 -16.60 -11.78 1.59
C ASN A 265 -16.55 -12.69 2.82
N ARG A 266 -15.37 -12.89 3.41
CA ARG A 266 -15.20 -13.66 4.66
C ARG A 266 -15.87 -12.99 5.85
N LEU A 267 -15.77 -11.66 5.95
CA LEU A 267 -16.48 -10.90 6.98
C LEU A 267 -18.00 -11.01 6.80
N GLU A 268 -18.51 -10.84 5.58
CA GLU A 268 -19.94 -11.00 5.28
C GLU A 268 -20.46 -12.41 5.63
N ALA A 269 -19.73 -13.46 5.25
CA ALA A 269 -20.06 -14.84 5.59
C ALA A 269 -19.99 -15.14 7.12
N SER A 270 -19.33 -14.25 7.87
CA SER A 270 -19.15 -14.35 9.31
C SER A 270 -20.11 -13.44 10.09
N LEU A 271 -21.13 -12.86 9.44
CA LEU A 271 -22.12 -12.02 10.13
C LEU A 271 -22.74 -12.74 11.34
N GLY A 272 -22.72 -12.08 12.49
CA GLY A 272 -23.20 -12.60 13.77
C GLY A 272 -22.24 -13.58 14.47
N LYS A 273 -21.11 -13.93 13.85
CA LYS A 273 -20.07 -14.83 14.41
C LYS A 273 -18.87 -14.03 14.89
N GLU A 274 -18.10 -14.63 15.78
CA GLU A 274 -16.81 -14.08 16.20
C GLU A 274 -15.73 -14.35 15.16
N VAL A 275 -14.91 -13.35 14.88
CA VAL A 275 -13.72 -13.41 14.03
C VAL A 275 -12.53 -12.80 14.75
N VAL A 276 -11.33 -13.13 14.28
CA VAL A 276 -10.09 -12.48 14.69
C VAL A 276 -9.49 -11.82 13.47
N VAL A 277 -9.30 -10.51 13.47
CA VAL A 277 -8.81 -9.76 12.31
C VAL A 277 -7.44 -9.16 12.57
N LEU A 278 -6.58 -9.12 11.55
CA LEU A 278 -5.32 -8.37 11.57
C LEU A 278 -5.42 -7.23 10.56
N SER A 279 -5.11 -6.00 10.99
CA SER A 279 -4.87 -4.88 10.10
C SER A 279 -4.17 -3.71 10.80
N THR A 280 -3.89 -2.64 10.05
CA THR A 280 -3.33 -1.39 10.56
C THR A 280 -4.43 -0.45 11.07
N VAL A 281 -4.20 0.22 12.20
CA VAL A 281 -5.08 1.30 12.67
C VAL A 281 -4.89 2.54 11.77
N ASP A 282 -5.92 2.94 11.03
CA ASP A 282 -5.90 4.13 10.16
C ASP A 282 -6.14 5.41 10.97
N ARG A 283 -7.25 5.46 11.71
CA ARG A 283 -7.65 6.65 12.48
C ARG A 283 -8.58 6.32 13.63
N VAL A 284 -8.59 7.21 14.62
CA VAL A 284 -9.52 7.20 15.75
C VAL A 284 -10.46 8.40 15.65
N LYS A 285 -11.75 8.18 15.92
CA LYS A 285 -12.76 9.26 15.97
C LYS A 285 -13.64 9.12 17.20
N HIS A 286 -13.75 10.20 17.97
CA HIS A 286 -14.58 10.26 19.16
C HIS A 286 -15.97 10.83 18.81
N PHE A 287 -17.01 10.19 19.34
CA PHE A 287 -18.39 10.65 19.26
C PHE A 287 -18.98 10.75 20.67
N LYS A 288 -20.17 11.37 20.78
CA LYS A 288 -20.82 11.59 22.08
C LYS A 288 -21.06 10.28 22.85
N GLY A 289 -21.34 9.17 22.18
CA GLY A 289 -21.66 7.88 22.82
C GLY A 289 -20.84 6.68 22.36
N LEU A 290 -19.76 6.89 21.60
CA LEU A 290 -18.85 5.82 21.20
C LEU A 290 -17.50 6.40 20.76
N VAL A 291 -16.48 5.55 20.74
CA VAL A 291 -15.23 5.75 20.01
C VAL A 291 -15.19 4.79 18.83
N ARG A 292 -14.84 5.31 17.65
CA ARG A 292 -14.68 4.51 16.44
C ARG A 292 -13.22 4.49 16.04
N VAL A 293 -12.61 3.31 16.08
CA VAL A 293 -11.29 3.04 15.51
C VAL A 293 -11.51 2.47 14.13
N THR A 294 -10.86 3.02 13.12
CA THR A 294 -10.95 2.51 11.74
C THR A 294 -9.74 1.66 11.45
N LEU A 295 -9.96 0.39 11.14
CA LEU A 295 -8.91 -0.46 10.58
C LEU A 295 -8.85 -0.26 9.07
N ASP A 296 -7.63 -0.16 8.57
CA ASP A 296 -7.41 -0.14 7.14
C ASP A 296 -7.83 -1.48 6.54
N MET A 297 -8.29 -1.43 5.30
CA MET A 297 -8.67 -2.58 4.50
C MET A 297 -8.56 -2.13 3.05
N GLN A 298 -8.65 -3.07 2.11
CA GLN A 298 -8.60 -2.79 0.67
C GLN A 298 -9.31 -1.47 0.29
N PRO A 299 -8.78 -0.74 -0.72
CA PRO A 299 -9.20 0.63 -0.99
C PRO A 299 -10.72 0.81 -0.99
N LYS A 300 -11.20 1.76 -0.16
CA LYS A 300 -12.60 2.19 -0.04
C LYS A 300 -13.54 1.29 0.78
N ARG A 301 -13.03 0.32 1.55
CA ARG A 301 -13.87 -0.49 2.47
C ARG A 301 -13.21 -0.66 3.84
N PRO A 302 -12.99 0.40 4.63
CA PRO A 302 -12.41 0.23 5.96
C PRO A 302 -13.35 -0.57 6.89
N LEU A 303 -12.78 -1.26 7.89
CA LEU A 303 -13.54 -1.96 8.93
C LEU A 303 -13.56 -1.12 10.22
N PRO A 304 -14.72 -0.61 10.66
CA PRO A 304 -14.85 0.05 11.95
C PRO A 304 -14.79 -0.94 13.12
N LEU A 305 -14.04 -0.57 14.16
CA LEU A 305 -14.17 -1.09 15.51
C LEU A 305 -14.97 -0.08 16.33
N ILE A 306 -16.00 -0.55 17.03
CA ILE A 306 -16.89 0.29 17.82
C ILE A 306 -16.68 -0.02 19.31
N PHE A 307 -16.24 1.00 20.04
CA PHE A 307 -16.14 0.99 21.49
C PHE A 307 -17.27 1.85 22.04
N PHE A 308 -18.29 1.23 22.64
CA PHE A 308 -19.34 1.98 23.34
C PHE A 308 -18.85 2.44 24.72
N ASP A 309 -18.01 1.63 25.35
CA ASP A 309 -17.33 1.97 26.60
C ASP A 309 -16.01 2.69 26.34
N ARG A 310 -15.85 3.85 26.98
CA ARG A 310 -14.62 4.66 26.88
C ARG A 310 -13.49 4.10 27.71
N GLU A 311 -13.79 3.41 28.81
CA GLU A 311 -12.80 2.77 29.67
C GLU A 311 -12.13 1.62 28.91
N VAL A 312 -12.93 0.74 28.29
CA VAL A 312 -12.43 -0.33 27.40
C VAL A 312 -11.56 0.24 26.28
N PHE A 313 -11.98 1.35 25.64
CA PHE A 313 -11.16 2.00 24.62
C PHE A 313 -9.81 2.47 25.17
N ASN A 314 -9.81 3.18 26.29
CA ASN A 314 -8.59 3.73 26.88
C ASN A 314 -7.64 2.60 27.34
N GLU A 315 -8.17 1.59 28.02
CA GLU A 315 -7.39 0.46 28.55
C GLU A 315 -6.89 -0.49 27.47
N SER A 316 -7.57 -0.58 26.32
CA SER A 316 -7.08 -1.33 25.16
C SER A 316 -5.76 -0.79 24.58
N GLY A 317 -5.41 0.47 24.89
CA GLY A 317 -4.23 1.14 24.36
C GLY A 317 -4.24 1.38 22.85
N VAL A 318 -5.31 1.00 22.13
CA VAL A 318 -5.37 1.03 20.66
C VAL A 318 -5.16 2.42 20.06
N ALA A 319 -5.41 3.48 20.85
CA ALA A 319 -5.20 4.88 20.45
C ALA A 319 -3.75 5.18 20.07
N ASP A 320 -2.79 4.56 20.75
CA ASP A 320 -1.37 4.79 20.55
C ASP A 320 -0.85 4.05 19.30
N TYR A 321 -1.61 3.09 18.78
CA TYR A 321 -1.20 2.23 17.67
C TYR A 321 -1.61 2.75 16.29
N GLN A 322 -1.89 4.06 16.14
CA GLN A 322 -2.18 4.63 14.82
C GLN A 322 -0.99 4.42 13.86
N GLY A 323 -1.25 3.77 12.72
CA GLY A 323 -0.23 3.35 11.75
C GLY A 323 0.47 2.03 12.07
N GLU A 324 0.14 1.39 13.19
CA GLU A 324 0.67 0.09 13.64
C GLU A 324 -0.34 -1.04 13.42
N PRO A 325 0.13 -2.29 13.22
CA PRO A 325 -0.77 -3.43 13.11
C PRO A 325 -1.37 -3.77 14.47
N VAL A 326 -2.62 -4.20 14.49
CA VAL A 326 -3.33 -4.71 15.66
C VAL A 326 -4.10 -5.96 15.27
N VAL A 327 -4.26 -6.87 16.24
CA VAL A 327 -5.15 -8.02 16.13
C VAL A 327 -6.38 -7.73 16.98
N VAL A 328 -7.57 -7.92 16.40
CA VAL A 328 -8.83 -7.66 17.08
C VAL A 328 -9.77 -8.85 16.96
N ARG A 329 -10.19 -9.40 18.10
CA ARG A 329 -11.26 -10.39 18.19
C ARG A 329 -12.59 -9.68 18.39
N GLY A 330 -13.62 -10.04 17.64
CA GLY A 330 -14.93 -9.44 17.83
C GLY A 330 -16.02 -10.10 17.00
N ARG A 331 -17.27 -9.84 17.38
CA ARG A 331 -18.43 -10.30 16.60
C ARG A 331 -18.61 -9.40 15.39
N VAL A 332 -18.77 -10.00 14.20
CA VAL A 332 -19.12 -9.25 12.99
C VAL A 332 -20.57 -8.80 13.08
N GLU A 333 -20.78 -7.50 13.03
CA GLU A 333 -22.10 -6.89 13.02
C GLU A 333 -22.33 -6.06 11.76
N ARG A 334 -23.60 -5.87 11.41
CA ARG A 334 -24.02 -4.94 10.37
C ARG A 334 -24.68 -3.74 11.02
N TYR A 335 -24.06 -2.58 10.85
CA TYR A 335 -24.67 -1.31 11.20
C TYR A 335 -25.40 -0.72 9.99
N THR A 336 -26.65 -0.28 10.19
CA THR A 336 -27.45 0.37 9.17
C THR A 336 -28.06 1.67 9.71
N LYS A 337 -27.94 2.77 8.97
CA LYS A 337 -28.59 4.05 9.25
C LYS A 337 -29.04 4.71 7.96
N GLY A 338 -30.34 4.71 7.69
CA GLY A 338 -30.87 5.14 6.39
C GLY A 338 -30.30 4.27 5.26
N SER A 339 -29.71 4.89 4.24
CA SER A 339 -29.04 4.18 3.13
C SER A 339 -27.60 3.74 3.45
N TYR A 340 -27.03 4.17 4.57
CA TYR A 340 -25.69 3.77 4.98
C TYR A 340 -25.72 2.38 5.63
N SER A 341 -24.92 1.45 5.12
CA SER A 341 -24.68 0.14 5.72
C SER A 341 -23.19 -0.19 5.71
N THR A 342 -22.69 -0.74 6.81
CA THR A 342 -21.29 -1.18 6.92
C THR A 342 -21.18 -2.37 7.87
N LEU A 343 -20.23 -3.26 7.61
CA LEU A 343 -19.81 -4.23 8.61
C LEU A 343 -18.93 -3.55 9.65
N GLN A 344 -18.98 -4.00 10.89
CA GLN A 344 -18.17 -3.51 11.99
C GLN A 344 -17.84 -4.66 12.97
N LEU A 345 -16.86 -4.44 13.83
CA LEU A 345 -16.65 -5.25 15.03
C LEU A 345 -16.97 -4.40 16.26
N VAL A 346 -17.73 -4.95 17.20
CA VAL A 346 -17.90 -4.31 18.52
C VAL A 346 -16.80 -4.82 19.44
N VAL A 347 -16.21 -3.89 20.19
CA VAL A 347 -15.19 -4.15 21.20
C VAL A 347 -15.73 -3.70 22.55
N ASP A 348 -15.97 -4.66 23.43
CA ASP A 348 -16.56 -4.53 24.76
C ASP A 348 -15.64 -5.07 25.88
N ASP A 349 -14.51 -5.69 25.53
CA ASP A 349 -13.51 -6.19 26.46
C ASP A 349 -12.10 -5.80 25.98
N VAL A 350 -11.24 -5.37 26.91
CA VAL A 350 -9.84 -4.99 26.63
C VAL A 350 -9.06 -6.14 25.96
N ALA A 351 -9.32 -7.39 26.37
CA ALA A 351 -8.68 -8.59 25.86
C ALA A 351 -9.04 -8.93 24.40
N GLN A 352 -10.00 -8.22 23.79
CA GLN A 352 -10.29 -8.33 22.37
C GLN A 352 -9.24 -7.63 21.50
N VAL A 353 -8.48 -6.69 22.04
CA VAL A 353 -7.42 -5.99 21.31
C VAL A 353 -6.07 -6.53 21.72
N THR A 354 -5.27 -6.94 20.74
CA THR A 354 -3.88 -7.32 20.94
C THR A 354 -3.00 -6.42 20.08
N THR A 355 -1.95 -5.88 20.68
CA THR A 355 -1.01 -4.94 20.05
C THR A 355 0.42 -5.50 20.07
N PRO A 356 1.28 -5.13 19.11
CA PRO A 356 2.67 -5.55 19.08
C PRO A 356 3.48 -4.89 20.19
N LYS A 357 4.46 -5.61 20.74
CA LYS A 357 5.49 -5.00 21.60
C LYS A 357 6.51 -4.28 20.74
N LEU A 358 6.35 -2.97 20.57
CA LEU A 358 7.25 -2.15 19.76
C LEU A 358 8.38 -1.55 20.61
N PRO A 359 9.62 -1.44 20.08
CA PRO A 359 10.71 -0.81 20.81
C PRO A 359 10.45 0.68 21.05
N GLY A 360 10.80 1.15 22.26
CA GLY A 360 10.67 2.55 22.68
C GLY A 360 9.23 3.00 22.84
N GLU A 361 8.43 2.27 23.64
CA GLU A 361 6.98 2.38 23.84
C GLU A 361 6.39 3.80 23.60
N ILE A 362 5.26 3.81 22.87
CA ILE A 362 4.73 4.89 22.02
C ILE A 362 4.47 6.21 22.75
#